data_AF-A0A8H4KF31-F1
#
_entry.id   AF-A0A8H4KF31-F1
#
_cell.length_a   1.000
_cell.length_b   1.000
_cell.length_c   1.000
_cell.angle_alpha   90.00
_cell.angle_beta   90.00
_cell.angle_gamma   90.00
#
_symmetry.space_group_name_H-M   'P 1'
#
loop_
_entity.id
_entity.type
_entity.pdbx_description
1 polymer ?
#
loop_
_entity_poly.entity_id
_entity_poly.type
_entity_poly.pdbx_seq_one_letter_code
_entity_poly.pdbx_strand_id
1 'polypeptide(L)'
;MAVPAKDSAEFVWLGIPFDDVPNEYKPSHVPALTDGKMNPFHTLIIVDEMARIEGDMPIGLAGASSVGAPPIIHYVTSAQKQKWLPVLFSQETSFCLGVTEPNAGSDVARIQTSATKSADGTVYTVNGVKKWISGAPSASHMTTAVP
;
A
#
# COMPACT_ATOMS: atom_id res chain seq x y z
N MET A 1 -17.57 6.30 3.44
CA MET A 1 -17.56 7.78 3.39
C MET A 1 -16.15 8.18 3.00
N ALA A 2 -15.94 9.07 2.02
CA ALA A 2 -14.59 9.47 1.64
C ALA A 2 -14.01 10.39 2.73
N VAL A 3 -12.82 10.06 3.24
CA VAL A 3 -12.09 10.90 4.20
C VAL A 3 -11.67 12.19 3.49
N PRO A 4 -11.85 13.37 4.09
CA PRO A 4 -11.33 14.62 3.52
C PRO A 4 -9.82 14.53 3.26
N ALA A 5 -9.38 15.02 2.10
CA ALA A 5 -7.97 14.93 1.69
C ALA A 5 -7.00 15.53 2.70
N LYS A 6 -7.41 16.59 3.41
CA LYS A 6 -6.63 17.23 4.47
C LYS A 6 -6.38 16.28 5.64
N ASP A 7 -7.42 15.66 6.18
CA ASP A 7 -7.32 14.79 7.36
C ASP A 7 -6.49 13.54 7.05
N SER A 8 -6.64 13.03 5.83
CA SER A 8 -5.87 11.92 5.30
C SER A 8 -4.37 12.28 5.15
N ALA A 9 -4.05 13.47 4.64
CA ALA A 9 -2.68 13.95 4.55
C ALA A 9 -2.04 14.18 5.94
N GLU A 10 -2.76 14.82 6.86
CA GLU A 10 -2.29 15.02 8.24
C GLU A 10 -1.97 13.69 8.92
N PHE A 11 -2.82 12.66 8.72
CA PHE A 11 -2.57 11.33 9.25
C PHE A 11 -1.31 10.67 8.68
N VAL A 12 -1.11 10.75 7.36
CA VAL A 12 0.09 10.22 6.70
C VAL A 12 1.37 10.94 7.16
N TRP A 13 1.28 12.24 7.45
CA TRP A 13 2.42 13.02 7.96
C TRP A 13 2.81 12.72 9.40
N LEU A 14 1.99 11.98 10.17
CA LEU A 14 2.38 11.50 11.50
C LEU A 14 3.54 10.49 11.46
N GLY A 15 3.86 9.94 10.28
CA GLY A 15 4.87 8.89 10.13
C GLY A 15 4.46 7.55 10.73
N ILE A 16 3.20 7.42 11.15
CA ILE A 16 2.59 6.17 11.62
C ILE A 16 2.34 5.23 10.42
N PRO A 17 1.75 5.69 9.30
CA PRO A 17 1.67 4.88 8.09
C PRO A 17 3.03 4.82 7.38
N PHE A 18 3.26 3.72 6.64
CA PHE A 18 4.45 3.55 5.78
C PHE A 18 5.77 3.62 6.58
N ASP A 19 5.75 3.06 7.78
CA ASP A 19 6.90 3.02 8.68
C ASP A 19 8.08 2.23 8.07
N ASP A 20 7.76 1.21 7.28
CA ASP A 20 8.67 0.35 6.51
C ASP A 20 9.32 1.02 5.29
N VAL A 21 8.86 2.20 4.87
CA VAL A 21 9.54 3.01 3.86
C VAL A 21 10.91 3.44 4.41
N PRO A 22 12.03 3.25 3.68
CA PRO A 22 13.33 3.73 4.12
C PRO A 22 13.38 5.26 4.27
N ASN A 23 14.05 5.76 5.30
CA ASN A 23 14.09 7.20 5.63
C ASN A 23 14.60 8.09 4.49
N GLU A 24 15.48 7.59 3.61
CA GLU A 24 15.96 8.31 2.43
C GLU A 24 14.88 8.64 1.40
N TYR A 25 13.74 7.94 1.44
CA TYR A 25 12.58 8.19 0.59
C TYR A 25 11.44 8.92 1.31
N LYS A 26 11.57 9.20 2.62
CA LYS A 26 10.56 9.96 3.38
C LYS A 26 10.79 11.45 3.19
N PRO A 27 9.73 12.27 3.05
CA PRO A 27 9.86 13.72 3.13
C PRO A 27 10.46 14.15 4.47
N SER A 28 11.27 15.20 4.47
CA SER A 28 12.00 15.67 5.67
C SER A 28 11.09 16.14 6.82
N HIS A 29 9.83 16.49 6.54
CA HIS A 29 8.86 16.90 7.54
C HIS A 29 8.14 15.71 8.20
N VAL A 30 8.24 14.51 7.63
CA VAL A 30 7.65 13.29 8.21
C VAL A 30 8.60 12.77 9.28
N PRO A 31 8.16 12.60 10.54
CA PRO A 31 9.02 12.17 11.61
C PRO A 31 9.47 10.71 11.42
N ALA A 32 10.74 10.43 11.70
CA ALA A 32 11.24 9.07 11.82
C ALA A 32 10.85 8.50 13.19
N LEU A 33 9.66 7.93 13.29
CA LEU A 33 9.19 7.31 14.53
C LEU A 33 10.19 6.24 15.01
N THR A 34 10.41 6.17 16.32
CA THR A 34 11.28 5.18 16.98
C THR A 34 12.74 5.17 16.47
N ASP A 35 13.21 6.26 15.86
CA ASP A 35 14.52 6.33 15.18
C ASP A 35 14.70 5.20 14.14
N GLY A 36 13.61 4.80 13.48
CA GLY A 36 13.61 3.68 12.52
C GLY A 36 13.65 2.29 13.15
N LYS A 37 13.39 2.15 14.45
CA LYS A 37 13.35 0.87 15.18
C LYS A 37 11.92 0.36 15.43
N MET A 38 11.02 0.62 14.48
CA MET A 38 9.64 0.15 14.57
C MET A 38 9.65 -1.37 14.60
N ASN A 39 8.74 -1.97 15.37
CA ASN A 39 8.66 -3.42 15.50
C ASN A 39 7.19 -3.83 15.68
N PRO A 40 6.86 -5.13 15.62
CA PRO A 40 5.48 -5.59 15.71
C PRO A 40 4.75 -5.15 16.99
N PHE A 41 5.44 -4.94 18.12
CA PHE A 41 4.81 -4.42 19.34
C PHE A 41 4.35 -2.98 19.18
N HIS A 42 5.15 -2.13 18.54
CA HIS A 42 4.73 -0.75 18.24
C HIS A 42 3.53 -0.74 17.29
N THR A 43 3.54 -1.59 16.26
CA THR A 43 2.39 -1.74 15.35
C THR A 43 1.13 -2.20 16.09
N LEU A 44 1.26 -3.15 17.03
CA LEU A 44 0.14 -3.61 17.86
C LEU A 44 -0.45 -2.48 18.72
N ILE A 45 0.40 -1.65 19.34
CA ILE A 45 -0.06 -0.49 20.13
C ILE A 45 -0.80 0.50 19.24
N ILE A 46 -0.24 0.85 18.08
CA ILE A 46 -0.89 1.75 17.12
C ILE A 46 -2.27 1.21 16.71
N VAL A 47 -2.36 -0.06 16.35
CA VAL A 47 -3.62 -0.69 15.92
C VAL A 47 -4.63 -0.73 17.07
N ASP A 48 -4.23 -1.08 18.29
CA ASP A 48 -5.13 -1.10 19.46
C ASP A 48 -5.69 0.29 19.76
N GLU A 49 -4.84 1.32 19.77
CA GLU A 49 -5.28 2.70 20.04
C GLU A 49 -6.22 3.22 18.96
N MET A 50 -5.95 2.94 17.68
CA MET A 50 -6.84 3.36 16.58
C MET A 50 -8.19 2.63 16.61
N ALA A 51 -8.19 1.34 16.98
CA ALA A 51 -9.41 0.53 17.06
C ALA A 51 -10.39 1.00 18.15
N ARG A 52 -9.93 1.76 19.16
CA ARG A 52 -10.79 2.38 20.19
C ARG A 52 -11.72 3.46 19.63
N ILE A 53 -11.37 4.04 18.49
CA ILE A 53 -12.18 5.04 17.79
C ILE A 53 -13.13 4.32 16.81
N GLU A 54 -12.56 3.62 15.83
CA GLU A 54 -13.29 2.82 14.85
C GLU A 54 -12.36 1.78 14.21
N GLY A 55 -12.90 0.60 13.88
CA GLY A 55 -12.11 -0.59 13.55
C GLY A 55 -11.24 -0.52 12.29
N ASP A 56 -11.52 0.40 11.35
CA ASP A 56 -10.78 0.50 10.08
C ASP A 56 -10.18 1.90 9.82
N MET A 57 -9.94 2.67 10.88
CA MET A 57 -9.34 4.00 10.79
C MET A 57 -8.01 4.03 9.99
N PRO A 58 -7.07 3.07 10.12
CA PRO A 58 -5.84 3.11 9.34
C PRO A 58 -6.06 3.04 7.83
N ILE A 59 -6.94 2.14 7.35
CA ILE A 59 -7.23 2.02 5.90
C ILE A 59 -8.09 3.19 5.44
N GLY A 60 -9.02 3.67 6.26
CA GLY A 60 -9.81 4.86 5.97
C GLY A 60 -8.95 6.11 5.77
N LEU A 61 -7.97 6.35 6.66
CA LEU A 61 -7.16 7.56 6.67
C LEU A 61 -5.89 7.48 5.80
N ALA A 62 -5.17 6.36 5.76
CA ALA A 62 -3.95 6.20 4.95
C ALA A 62 -4.18 5.47 3.61
N GLY A 63 -5.43 5.09 3.33
CA GLY A 63 -5.76 4.23 2.21
C GLY A 63 -5.25 2.79 2.39
N ALA A 64 -5.47 1.97 1.36
CA ALA A 64 -4.99 0.58 1.34
C ALA A 64 -3.47 0.47 1.06
N SER A 65 -2.74 1.59 1.05
CA SER A 65 -1.30 1.62 0.76
C SER A 65 -0.50 0.84 1.81
N SER A 66 -0.98 0.72 3.05
CA SER A 66 -0.35 -0.10 4.10
C SER A 66 -0.20 -1.58 3.71
N VAL A 67 -1.08 -2.08 2.83
CA VAL A 67 -1.00 -3.44 2.27
C VAL A 67 -0.60 -3.46 0.80
N GLY A 68 -0.84 -2.38 0.06
CA GLY A 68 -0.53 -2.28 -1.36
C GLY A 68 0.90 -1.83 -1.68
N ALA A 69 1.54 -1.05 -0.80
CA ALA A 69 2.90 -0.52 -1.01
C ALA A 69 4.05 -1.50 -0.69
N PRO A 70 3.94 -2.51 0.21
CA PRO A 70 5.07 -3.38 0.54
C PRO A 70 5.78 -4.01 -0.68
N PRO A 71 5.08 -4.47 -1.75
CA PRO A 71 5.78 -4.94 -2.95
C PRO A 71 6.68 -3.88 -3.61
N ILE A 72 6.26 -2.61 -3.58
CA ILE A 72 7.03 -1.46 -4.08
C ILE A 72 8.19 -1.14 -3.13
N ILE A 73 8.01 -1.27 -1.82
CA ILE A 73 9.06 -0.98 -0.84
C ILE A 73 10.20 -2.01 -0.94
N HIS A 74 9.87 -3.28 -1.15
CA HIS A 74 10.84 -4.37 -1.01
C HIS A 74 11.41 -4.91 -2.34
N TYR A 75 10.64 -4.94 -3.44
CA TYR A 75 11.02 -5.76 -4.60
C TYR A 75 11.29 -4.99 -5.91
N VAL A 76 11.19 -3.66 -5.90
CA VAL A 76 11.41 -2.83 -7.09
C VAL A 76 12.80 -2.20 -7.12
N THR A 77 13.19 -1.69 -8.28
CA THR A 77 14.48 -0.99 -8.47
C THR A 77 14.55 0.30 -7.66
N SER A 78 15.76 0.77 -7.33
CA SER A 78 15.95 2.05 -6.64
C SER A 78 15.35 3.24 -7.40
N ALA A 79 15.38 3.21 -8.74
CA ALA A 79 14.74 4.23 -9.57
C ALA A 79 13.21 4.24 -9.40
N GLN A 80 12.59 3.07 -9.29
CA GLN A 80 11.15 2.96 -9.00
C GLN A 80 10.86 3.40 -7.56
N LYS A 81 11.69 3.05 -6.57
CA LYS A 81 11.52 3.54 -5.18
C LYS A 81 11.56 5.06 -5.11
N GLN A 82 12.54 5.69 -5.76
CA GLN A 82 12.66 7.15 -5.82
C GLN A 82 11.44 7.81 -6.47
N LYS A 83 10.84 7.16 -7.47
CA LYS A 83 9.65 7.66 -8.14
C LYS A 83 8.39 7.53 -7.28
N TRP A 84 8.19 6.40 -6.60
CA TRP A 84 6.90 6.04 -6.03
C TRP A 84 6.79 6.28 -4.52
N LEU A 85 7.88 6.13 -3.76
CA LEU A 85 7.80 6.17 -2.29
C LEU A 85 7.63 7.59 -1.73
N PRO A 86 8.32 8.64 -2.23
CA PRO A 86 8.13 9.99 -1.68
C PRO A 86 6.70 10.52 -1.84
N VAL A 87 6.07 10.20 -2.97
CA VAL A 87 4.72 10.67 -3.33
C VAL A 87 3.59 9.86 -2.68
N LEU A 88 3.91 8.82 -1.90
CA LEU A 88 2.96 8.19 -0.97
C LEU A 88 2.55 9.17 0.13
N PHE A 89 3.48 10.01 0.59
CA PHE A 89 3.25 10.93 1.70
C PHE A 89 2.45 12.18 1.32
N SER A 90 2.37 12.50 0.03
CA SER A 90 1.45 13.51 -0.51
C SER A 90 0.13 12.90 -1.00
N GLN A 91 0.02 11.57 -1.01
CA GLN A 91 -1.09 10.81 -1.60
C GLN A 91 -1.36 11.08 -3.08
N GLU A 92 -0.41 11.69 -3.80
CA GLU A 92 -0.42 11.72 -5.26
C GLU A 92 -0.38 10.30 -5.83
N THR A 93 0.27 9.38 -5.10
CA THR A 93 0.16 7.94 -5.33
C THR A 93 -0.42 7.23 -4.13
N SER A 94 -1.31 6.29 -4.39
CA SER A 94 -1.86 5.35 -3.40
C SER A 94 -1.97 3.96 -4.03
N PHE A 95 -1.72 2.93 -3.22
CA PHE A 95 -1.75 1.54 -3.67
C PHE A 95 -2.88 0.78 -3.00
N CYS A 96 -3.47 -0.16 -3.72
CA CYS A 96 -4.27 -1.24 -3.15
C CYS A 96 -3.64 -2.60 -3.50
N LEU A 97 -4.01 -3.65 -2.76
CA LEU A 97 -3.48 -4.99 -2.94
C LEU A 97 -4.51 -5.91 -3.63
N GLY A 98 -4.24 -6.26 -4.89
CA GLY A 98 -5.06 -7.13 -5.74
C GLY A 98 -4.61 -8.59 -5.72
N VAL A 99 -5.03 -9.38 -4.72
CA VAL A 99 -4.69 -10.81 -4.68
C VAL A 99 -5.91 -11.67 -4.97
N THR A 100 -6.93 -11.58 -4.11
CA THR A 100 -8.13 -12.42 -4.11
C THR A 100 -8.90 -12.36 -5.43
N GLU A 101 -9.39 -13.53 -5.86
CA GLU A 101 -10.17 -13.74 -7.07
C GLU A 101 -11.49 -14.44 -6.75
N PRO A 102 -12.50 -14.41 -7.64
CA PRO A 102 -13.76 -15.11 -7.40
C PRO A 102 -13.62 -16.60 -7.06
N ASN A 103 -12.59 -17.26 -7.60
CA ASN A 103 -12.29 -18.69 -7.45
C ASN A 103 -11.17 -18.99 -6.42
N ALA A 104 -10.46 -17.98 -5.92
CA ALA A 104 -9.28 -18.16 -5.07
C ALA A 104 -9.18 -17.07 -3.99
N GLY A 105 -9.32 -17.48 -2.74
CA GLY A 105 -9.11 -16.66 -1.54
C GLY A 105 -7.92 -17.16 -0.74
N SER A 106 -8.17 -18.01 0.27
CA SER A 106 -7.10 -18.62 1.09
C SER A 106 -6.11 -19.47 0.28
N ASP A 107 -6.57 -20.08 -0.83
CA ASP A 107 -5.72 -20.83 -1.76
C ASP A 107 -5.19 -19.91 -2.88
N VAL A 108 -4.32 -18.97 -2.49
CA VAL A 108 -3.75 -17.95 -3.39
C VAL A 108 -2.95 -18.57 -4.54
N ALA A 109 -2.41 -19.77 -4.38
CA ALA A 109 -1.68 -20.47 -5.44
C ALA A 109 -2.56 -20.81 -6.66
N ARG A 110 -3.90 -20.73 -6.54
CA ARG A 110 -4.86 -21.06 -7.61
C ARG A 110 -5.52 -19.83 -8.24
N ILE A 111 -4.96 -18.64 -8.05
CA ILE A 111 -5.34 -17.46 -8.82
C ILE A 111 -5.11 -17.71 -10.33
N GLN A 112 -5.93 -17.10 -11.16
CA GLN A 112 -5.99 -17.28 -12.61
C GLN A 112 -5.72 -16.00 -13.39
N THR A 113 -5.65 -14.82 -12.75
CA THR A 113 -5.24 -13.59 -13.45
C THR A 113 -3.86 -13.79 -14.06
N SER A 114 -3.76 -13.69 -15.38
CA SER A 114 -2.51 -13.91 -16.11
C SER A 114 -1.81 -12.60 -16.46
N ALA A 115 -0.49 -12.63 -16.59
CA ALA A 115 0.30 -11.56 -17.19
C ALA A 115 1.11 -12.10 -18.39
N THR A 116 0.76 -11.66 -19.60
CA THR A 116 1.47 -12.05 -20.82
C THR A 116 2.40 -10.93 -21.26
N LYS A 117 3.69 -11.23 -21.40
CA LYS A 117 4.70 -10.26 -21.85
C LYS A 117 4.54 -9.96 -23.34
N SER A 118 4.68 -8.70 -23.75
CA SER A 118 4.69 -8.30 -25.16
C SER A 118 5.87 -8.91 -25.92
N ALA A 119 5.76 -9.01 -27.25
CA ALA A 119 6.79 -9.61 -28.10
C ALA A 119 8.15 -8.88 -28.03
N ASP A 120 8.13 -7.56 -27.83
CA ASP A 120 9.32 -6.72 -27.64
C ASP A 120 9.82 -6.70 -26.18
N GLY A 121 9.08 -7.34 -25.26
CA GLY A 121 9.45 -7.45 -23.86
C GLY A 121 9.29 -6.18 -23.02
N THR A 122 8.62 -5.14 -23.53
CA THR A 122 8.53 -3.82 -22.88
C THR A 122 7.35 -3.69 -21.91
N VAL A 123 6.26 -4.43 -22.14
CA VAL A 123 5.04 -4.35 -21.33
C VAL A 123 4.44 -5.73 -21.05
N TYR A 124 3.54 -5.80 -20.07
CA TYR A 124 2.72 -6.97 -19.80
C TYR A 124 1.25 -6.63 -20.03
N THR A 125 0.52 -7.52 -20.69
CA THR A 125 -0.95 -7.51 -20.71
C THR A 125 -1.45 -8.35 -19.55
N VAL A 126 -2.10 -7.70 -18.57
CA VAL A 126 -2.68 -8.38 -17.41
C VAL A 126 -4.17 -8.60 -17.66
N ASN A 127 -4.65 -9.84 -17.51
CA ASN A 127 -6.04 -10.21 -17.76
C ASN A 127 -6.58 -11.13 -16.66
N GLY A 128 -7.71 -10.76 -16.07
CA GLY A 128 -8.35 -11.51 -14.99
C GLY A 128 -9.35 -10.66 -14.19
N VAL A 129 -9.82 -11.20 -13.07
CA VAL A 129 -10.77 -10.52 -12.17
C VAL A 129 -10.29 -10.63 -10.75
N LYS A 130 -10.10 -9.48 -10.10
CA LYS A 130 -9.84 -9.39 -8.66
C LYS A 130 -11.14 -9.09 -7.91
N LYS A 131 -11.27 -9.60 -6.68
CA LYS A 131 -12.49 -9.49 -5.86
C LYS A 131 -12.14 -9.10 -4.43
N TRP A 132 -12.99 -8.27 -3.81
CA TRP A 132 -12.85 -7.81 -2.42
C TRP A 132 -11.57 -6.99 -2.16
N ILE A 133 -11.26 -6.05 -3.06
CA ILE A 133 -10.03 -5.26 -2.95
C ILE A 133 -10.30 -3.99 -2.14
N SER A 134 -9.86 -4.00 -0.88
CA SER A 134 -9.93 -2.84 0.01
C SER A 134 -9.22 -1.65 -0.60
N GLY A 135 -9.86 -0.47 -0.52
CA GLY A 135 -9.33 0.79 -1.05
C GLY A 135 -9.23 0.89 -2.58
N ALA A 136 -9.61 -0.13 -3.36
CA ALA A 136 -9.51 -0.08 -4.82
C ALA A 136 -10.25 1.11 -5.47
N PRO A 137 -11.46 1.52 -5.03
CA PRO A 137 -12.14 2.67 -5.64
C PRO A 137 -11.42 4.01 -5.48
N SER A 138 -10.52 4.14 -4.50
CA SER A 138 -9.79 5.37 -4.20
C SER A 138 -8.28 5.27 -4.48
N ALA A 139 -7.77 4.08 -4.81
CA ALA A 139 -6.35 3.88 -5.08
C ALA A 139 -5.99 4.33 -6.50
N SER A 140 -4.83 4.97 -6.68
CA SER A 140 -4.33 5.31 -8.02
C SER A 140 -3.63 4.13 -8.71
N HIS A 141 -3.09 3.19 -7.93
CA HIS A 141 -2.38 2.02 -8.42
C HIS A 141 -2.80 0.75 -7.66
N MET A 142 -2.57 -0.40 -8.28
CA MET A 142 -2.77 -1.72 -7.67
C MET A 142 -1.49 -2.52 -7.80
N THR A 143 -0.98 -3.06 -6.68
CA THR A 143 -0.03 -4.17 -6.72
C THR A 143 -0.84 -5.45 -6.82
N THR A 144 -0.61 -6.24 -7.86
CA THR A 144 -1.47 -7.39 -8.20
C THR A 144 -0.66 -8.67 -8.30
N ALA A 145 -1.19 -9.74 -7.73
CA ALA A 145 -0.60 -11.07 -7.85
C ALA A 145 -1.09 -11.74 -9.14
N VAL A 146 -0.16 -12.33 -9.86
CA VAL A 146 -0.36 -13.17 -11.05
C VAL A 146 0.52 -14.42 -10.92
N PRO A 147 0.12 -15.59 -11.47
CA PRO A 147 0.96 -16.79 -11.51
C PRO A 147 2.26 -16.60 -12.29
#